data_AF-A0A963R670-F1
#
_entry.id   AF-A0A963R670-F1
#
_cell.length_a   1.000
_cell.length_b   1.000
_cell.length_c   1.000
_cell.angle_alpha   90.00
_cell.angle_beta   90.00
_cell.angle_gamma   90.00
#
_symmetry.space_group_name_H-M   'P 1'
#
loop_
_entity.id
_entity.type
_entity.pdbx_description
1 polymer ?
#
loop_
_entity_poly.entity_id
_entity_poly.type
_entity_poly.pdbx_seq_one_letter_code
_entity_poly.pdbx_strand_id
1 'polypeptide(L)'
;LWAGIGDTIRVSLSAEPEEEVRVGFEILRALGLRTRGVRVVSCPSCARQGFDVIRTVQALEDRLQHIKTPLSLSVLGCVVNGPGEARETDIGITGGGNGKHMVYLSGVTDHHVQSEDMLDHIVALVEQKAAEIEAEANYAGHADAAE
;
A
#
# COMPACT_ATOMS: atom_id res chain seq x y z
N LEU A 1 20.51 11.82 1.87
CA LEU A 1 19.03 11.82 1.88
C LEU A 1 18.46 12.09 3.27
N TRP A 2 18.59 11.20 4.27
CA TRP A 2 18.05 11.46 5.63
C TRP A 2 18.59 12.74 6.30
N ALA A 3 19.86 13.11 6.05
CA ALA A 3 20.45 14.37 6.49
C ALA A 3 20.03 15.60 5.65
N GLY A 4 19.02 15.47 4.78
CA GLY A 4 18.55 16.53 3.90
C GLY A 4 19.43 16.83 2.68
N ILE A 5 20.46 16.02 2.41
CA ILE A 5 21.39 16.21 1.28
C ILE A 5 21.00 15.31 0.09
N GLY A 6 20.84 15.92 -1.09
CA GLY A 6 20.68 15.26 -2.39
C GLY A 6 19.41 15.70 -3.13
N ASP A 7 19.57 16.36 -4.28
CA ASP A 7 18.46 16.89 -5.10
C ASP A 7 17.99 15.90 -6.19
N THR A 8 18.87 14.98 -6.58
CA THR A 8 18.59 13.91 -7.55
C THR A 8 19.41 12.67 -7.18
N ILE A 9 18.89 11.49 -7.50
CA ILE A 9 19.59 10.23 -7.27
C ILE A 9 19.58 9.39 -8.54
N ARG A 10 20.66 8.63 -8.72
CA ARG A 10 20.74 7.52 -9.67
C ARG A 10 21.25 6.32 -8.90
N VAL A 11 20.60 5.17 -9.07
CA VAL A 11 21.08 3.88 -8.58
C VAL A 11 21.87 3.23 -9.70
N SER A 12 23.03 2.65 -9.42
CA SER A 12 23.83 1.95 -10.42
C SER A 12 23.79 0.46 -10.15
N LEU A 13 23.13 -0.29 -11.03
CA LEU A 13 22.96 -1.75 -10.91
C LEU A 13 23.56 -2.45 -12.13
N SER A 14 24.09 -3.65 -11.93
CA SER A 14 24.45 -4.55 -13.05
C SER A 14 23.21 -5.31 -13.53
N ALA A 15 22.18 -4.56 -13.94
CA ALA A 15 20.88 -5.05 -14.38
C ALA A 15 20.32 -4.11 -15.47
N GLU A 16 19.13 -4.42 -15.97
CA GLU A 16 18.44 -3.56 -16.93
C GLU A 16 18.16 -2.16 -16.34
N PRO A 17 18.22 -1.08 -17.14
CA PRO A 17 18.11 0.30 -16.63
C PRO A 17 16.78 0.60 -15.90
N GLU A 18 15.70 -0.10 -16.23
CA GLU A 18 14.40 0.03 -15.59
C GLU A 18 14.47 -0.33 -14.10
N GLU A 19 15.34 -1.28 -13.72
CA GLU A 19 15.56 -1.66 -12.32
C GLU A 19 16.27 -0.55 -11.53
N GLU A 20 17.18 0.22 -12.16
CA GLU A 20 17.79 1.40 -11.53
C GLU A 20 16.71 2.43 -11.14
N VAL A 21 15.72 2.64 -12.02
CA VAL A 21 14.60 3.55 -11.79
C VAL A 21 13.70 3.01 -10.67
N ARG A 22 13.33 1.72 -10.73
CA ARG A 22 12.48 1.06 -9.72
C ARG A 22 13.11 1.19 -8.33
N VAL A 23 14.37 0.78 -8.18
CA VAL A 23 15.08 0.83 -6.89
C VAL A 23 15.29 2.26 -6.41
N GLY A 24 15.51 3.22 -7.31
CA GLY A 24 15.57 4.64 -6.95
C GLY A 24 14.29 5.13 -6.28
N PHE A 25 13.13 4.77 -6.83
CA PHE A 25 11.84 5.07 -6.20
C PHE A 25 11.63 4.33 -4.87
N GLU A 26 12.06 3.07 -4.74
CA GLU A 26 11.95 2.33 -3.48
C GLU A 26 12.78 2.98 -2.35
N ILE A 27 13.98 3.48 -2.64
CA ILE A 27 14.81 4.21 -1.66
C ILE A 27 14.11 5.48 -1.18
N LEU A 28 13.57 6.27 -2.11
CA LEU A 28 12.84 7.49 -1.76
C LEU A 28 11.56 7.19 -0.99
N ARG A 29 10.86 6.10 -1.34
CA ARG A 29 9.65 5.62 -0.66
C ARG A 29 9.95 5.18 0.77
N ALA A 30 11.03 4.44 1.00
CA ALA A 30 11.44 3.97 2.32
C ALA A 30 11.75 5.13 3.29
N LEU A 31 12.22 6.26 2.75
CA LEU A 31 12.51 7.48 3.51
C LEU A 31 11.32 8.44 3.60
N GLY A 32 10.18 8.12 2.98
CA GLY A 32 9.01 9.00 2.92
C GLY A 32 9.23 10.27 2.09
N LEU A 33 10.25 10.32 1.24
CA LEU A 33 10.62 11.50 0.45
C LEU A 33 9.84 11.60 -0.86
N ARG A 34 9.49 10.46 -1.46
CA ARG A 34 8.67 10.40 -2.68
C ARG A 34 7.91 9.10 -2.72
N THR A 35 6.62 9.17 -3.01
CA THR A 35 5.76 7.99 -3.19
C THR A 35 5.26 7.95 -4.63
N ARG A 36 5.15 6.73 -5.17
CA ARG A 36 4.53 6.43 -6.46
C ARG A 36 3.82 5.10 -6.32
N GLY A 37 2.56 5.04 -6.71
CA GLY A 37 1.71 3.87 -6.56
C GLY A 37 1.46 3.47 -5.11
N VAL A 38 0.99 2.23 -4.93
CA VAL A 38 0.61 1.68 -3.63
C VAL A 38 1.85 1.36 -2.80
N ARG A 39 1.91 1.90 -1.58
CA ARG A 39 2.89 1.50 -0.57
C ARG A 39 2.29 0.41 0.31
N VAL A 40 2.75 -0.83 0.12
CA VAL A 40 2.33 -1.96 0.95
C VAL A 40 3.20 -2.05 2.20
N VAL A 41 2.57 -2.08 3.37
CA VAL A 41 3.19 -2.29 4.68
C VAL A 41 2.70 -3.63 5.22
N SER A 42 3.61 -4.55 5.51
CA SER A 42 3.23 -5.89 5.97
C SER A 42 4.01 -6.31 7.20
N CYS A 43 3.36 -7.08 8.08
CA CYS A 43 4.07 -7.71 9.18
C CYS A 43 4.97 -8.85 8.68
N PRO A 44 6.08 -9.16 9.37
CA PRO A 44 6.84 -10.36 9.07
C PRO A 44 5.98 -11.63 9.30
N SER A 45 6.25 -12.70 8.54
CA SER A 45 5.58 -13.99 8.74
C SER A 45 5.85 -14.52 10.15
N CYS A 46 4.81 -14.95 10.87
CA CYS A 46 4.94 -15.56 12.20
C CYS A 46 3.87 -16.64 12.41
N ALA A 47 4.01 -17.44 13.47
CA ALA A 47 3.09 -18.53 13.79
C ALA A 47 1.66 -18.07 14.15
N ARG A 48 1.44 -16.76 14.36
CA ARG A 48 0.13 -16.18 14.71
C ARG A 48 -0.67 -15.75 13.48
N GLN A 49 -0.13 -15.93 12.28
CA GLN A 49 -0.78 -15.47 11.06
C GLN A 49 -2.08 -16.25 10.79
N GLY A 50 -3.17 -15.54 10.56
CA GLY A 50 -4.47 -16.09 10.15
C GLY A 50 -4.56 -16.39 8.66
N PHE A 51 -3.56 -15.95 7.87
CA PHE A 51 -3.39 -16.25 6.45
C PHE A 51 -1.89 -16.17 6.09
N ASP A 52 -1.51 -16.67 4.91
CA ASP A 52 -0.13 -16.58 4.42
C ASP A 52 0.19 -15.15 3.97
N VAL A 53 0.80 -14.36 4.85
CA VAL A 53 1.08 -12.94 4.59
C VAL A 53 2.01 -12.76 3.40
N ILE A 54 3.04 -13.61 3.28
CA ILE A 54 4.06 -13.46 2.22
C ILE A 54 3.41 -13.63 0.85
N ARG A 55 2.63 -14.70 0.66
CA ARG A 55 1.96 -14.96 -0.62
C ARG A 55 0.88 -13.92 -0.92
N THR A 56 0.13 -13.49 0.08
CA THR A 56 -0.89 -12.44 -0.08
C THR A 56 -0.26 -11.12 -0.51
N VAL A 57 0.86 -10.71 0.11
CA VAL A 57 1.57 -9.48 -0.26
C VAL A 57 2.11 -9.56 -1.69
N GLN A 58 2.76 -10.67 -2.07
CA GLN A 58 3.24 -10.85 -3.44
C GLN A 58 2.11 -10.73 -4.47
N ALA A 59 0.98 -11.40 -4.23
CA ALA A 59 -0.18 -11.34 -5.11
C ALA A 59 -0.79 -9.93 -5.19
N LEU A 60 -0.79 -9.17 -4.10
CA LEU A 60 -1.27 -7.79 -4.08
C LEU A 60 -0.30 -6.85 -4.79
N GLU A 61 1.01 -6.98 -4.55
CA GLU A 61 2.03 -6.18 -5.23
C GLU A 61 1.92 -6.33 -6.74
N ASP A 62 1.81 -7.57 -7.24
CA ASP A 62 1.65 -7.86 -8.68
C ASP A 62 0.35 -7.29 -9.25
N ARG A 63 -0.76 -7.40 -8.52
CA ARG A 63 -2.07 -6.92 -8.98
C ARG A 63 -2.26 -5.42 -8.89
N LEU A 64 -1.46 -4.71 -8.10
CA LEU A 64 -1.59 -3.27 -7.87
C LEU A 64 -0.53 -2.43 -8.61
N GLN A 65 0.34 -3.05 -9.41
CA GLN A 65 1.43 -2.36 -10.13
C GLN A 65 0.94 -1.29 -11.12
N HIS A 66 -0.28 -1.41 -11.63
CA HIS A 66 -0.87 -0.45 -12.58
C HIS A 66 -1.25 0.87 -11.92
N ILE A 67 -1.45 0.88 -10.60
CA ILE A 67 -1.88 2.05 -9.85
C ILE A 67 -0.67 2.96 -9.60
N LYS A 68 -0.76 4.18 -10.11
CA LYS A 68 0.28 5.21 -9.94
C LYS A 68 -0.01 6.17 -8.80
N THR A 69 -1.27 6.23 -8.40
CA THR A 69 -1.78 7.12 -7.36
C THR A 69 -1.19 6.73 -6.00
N PRO A 70 -0.60 7.70 -5.27
CA PRO A 70 0.05 7.40 -4.00
C PRO A 70 -1.01 7.08 -2.95
N LEU A 71 -0.99 5.85 -2.45
CA LEU A 71 -1.86 5.39 -1.36
C LEU A 71 -1.13 4.32 -0.53
N SER A 72 -1.59 4.10 0.70
CA SER A 72 -0.99 3.17 1.65
C SER A 72 -1.93 1.99 1.96
N LEU A 73 -1.37 0.78 1.90
CA LEU A 73 -2.07 -0.47 2.17
C LEU A 73 -1.33 -1.24 3.27
N SER A 74 -2.00 -1.65 4.34
CA SER A 74 -1.43 -2.54 5.35
C SER A 74 -1.96 -3.97 5.22
N VAL A 75 -1.06 -4.97 5.26
CA VAL A 75 -1.38 -6.41 5.16
C VAL A 75 -0.82 -7.16 6.38
N LEU A 76 -1.66 -7.30 7.41
CA LEU A 76 -1.22 -7.79 8.71
C LEU A 76 -1.81 -9.16 9.01
N GLY A 77 -0.96 -10.13 9.33
CA GLY A 77 -1.37 -11.52 9.52
C GLY A 77 -2.14 -11.79 10.81
N CYS A 78 -2.13 -10.91 11.81
CA CYS A 78 -2.78 -11.19 13.09
C CYS A 78 -3.32 -9.94 13.79
N VAL A 79 -4.21 -10.13 14.76
CA VAL A 79 -4.84 -9.05 15.54
C VAL A 79 -3.94 -8.41 16.61
N VAL A 80 -2.70 -8.87 16.80
CA VAL A 80 -1.84 -8.39 17.90
C VAL A 80 -1.37 -6.96 17.64
N ASN A 81 -0.59 -6.78 16.57
CA ASN A 81 -0.19 -5.45 16.09
C ASN A 81 -1.08 -4.98 14.92
N GLY A 82 -1.86 -5.91 14.34
CA GLY A 82 -2.83 -5.71 13.27
C GLY A 82 -3.58 -4.38 13.33
N PRO A 83 -4.42 -4.18 14.36
CA PRO A 83 -5.30 -3.02 14.45
C PRO A 83 -4.57 -1.69 14.63
N GLY A 84 -3.37 -1.68 15.24
CA GLY A 84 -2.62 -0.46 15.45
C GLY A 84 -2.03 0.05 14.14
N GLU A 85 -1.32 -0.83 13.42
CA GLU A 85 -0.68 -0.49 12.15
C GLU A 85 -1.71 -0.26 11.03
N ALA A 86 -2.84 -1.01 11.03
CA ALA A 86 -3.90 -0.82 10.05
C ALA A 86 -4.61 0.53 10.14
N ARG A 87 -4.49 1.20 11.29
CA ARG A 87 -5.07 2.54 11.49
C ARG A 87 -4.26 3.66 10.84
N GLU A 88 -2.99 3.41 10.57
CA GLU A 88 -2.03 4.36 10.01
C GLU A 88 -1.96 4.29 8.47
N THR A 89 -2.89 3.55 7.85
CA THR A 89 -2.96 3.35 6.41
C THR A 89 -4.33 3.67 5.85
N ASP A 90 -4.39 4.01 4.56
CA ASP A 90 -5.63 4.32 3.86
C ASP A 90 -6.55 3.09 3.80
N ILE A 91 -5.96 1.92 3.55
CA ILE A 91 -6.64 0.62 3.55
C ILE A 91 -5.81 -0.35 4.38
N GLY A 92 -6.45 -1.15 5.23
CA GLY A 92 -5.77 -2.17 6.02
C GLY A 92 -6.54 -3.46 6.13
N ILE A 93 -5.82 -4.59 6.17
CA ILE A 93 -6.37 -5.91 6.46
C ILE A 93 -5.62 -6.52 7.65
N THR A 94 -6.38 -7.11 8.57
CA THR A 94 -5.82 -7.86 9.70
C THR A 94 -6.37 -9.29 9.73
N GLY A 95 -5.47 -10.24 9.93
CA GLY A 95 -5.81 -11.65 10.04
C GLY A 95 -6.55 -11.93 11.34
N GLY A 96 -7.84 -12.23 11.24
CA GLY A 96 -8.62 -12.81 12.32
C GLY A 96 -8.59 -14.35 12.30
N GLY A 97 -9.35 -14.95 13.22
CA GLY A 97 -9.50 -16.39 13.32
C GLY A 97 -10.57 -16.95 12.39
N ASN A 98 -10.52 -18.26 12.13
CA ASN A 98 -11.52 -19.02 11.36
C ASN A 98 -11.79 -18.47 9.95
N GLY A 99 -10.74 -18.02 9.25
CA GLY A 99 -10.85 -17.51 7.88
C GLY A 99 -11.57 -16.16 7.74
N LYS A 100 -11.84 -15.47 8.86
CA LYS A 100 -12.44 -14.14 8.87
C LYS A 100 -11.38 -13.09 9.16
N HIS A 101 -11.29 -12.06 8.34
CA HIS A 101 -10.30 -11.01 8.44
C HIS A 101 -11.01 -9.65 8.55
N MET A 102 -10.44 -8.72 9.31
CA MET A 102 -11.02 -7.39 9.49
C MET A 102 -10.39 -6.40 8.53
N VAL A 103 -11.23 -5.64 7.83
CA VAL A 103 -10.86 -4.56 6.92
C VAL A 103 -10.97 -3.21 7.64
N TYR A 104 -10.03 -2.33 7.35
CA TYR A 104 -9.94 -0.97 7.84
C TYR A 104 -9.92 -0.01 6.65
N LEU A 105 -10.72 1.05 6.73
CA LEU A 105 -10.74 2.14 5.76
C LEU A 105 -10.45 3.46 6.49
N SER A 106 -9.43 4.18 6.03
CA SER A 106 -9.00 5.47 6.60
C SER A 106 -8.89 5.47 8.12
N GLY A 107 -8.32 4.39 8.66
CA GLY A 107 -8.12 4.24 10.09
C GLY A 107 -9.32 3.72 10.91
N VAL A 108 -10.45 3.41 10.28
CA VAL A 108 -11.67 2.95 10.97
C VAL A 108 -11.97 1.50 10.59
N THR A 109 -12.41 0.70 11.56
CA THR A 109 -12.91 -0.66 11.30
C THR A 109 -14.15 -0.57 10.43
N ASP A 110 -14.16 -1.27 9.31
CA ASP A 110 -15.27 -1.20 8.35
C ASP A 110 -16.09 -2.50 8.39
N HIS A 111 -15.55 -3.61 7.87
CA HIS A 111 -16.24 -4.90 7.81
C HIS A 111 -15.28 -6.10 7.83
N HIS A 112 -15.85 -7.31 7.85
CA HIS A 112 -15.09 -8.55 7.74
C HIS A 112 -15.13 -9.13 6.33
N VAL A 113 -13.99 -9.66 5.87
CA VAL A 113 -13.87 -10.40 4.61
C VAL A 113 -13.45 -11.85 4.89
N GLN A 114 -13.89 -12.79 4.04
CA GLN A 114 -13.42 -14.18 4.10
C GLN A 114 -12.08 -14.32 3.38
N SER A 115 -11.27 -15.31 3.78
CA SER A 115 -9.97 -15.58 3.14
C SER A 115 -10.05 -15.79 1.63
N GLU A 116 -11.14 -16.40 1.15
CA GLU A 116 -11.35 -16.73 -0.28
C GLU A 116 -11.51 -15.47 -1.14
N ASP A 117 -12.26 -14.48 -0.64
CA ASP A 117 -12.57 -13.24 -1.36
C ASP A 117 -11.57 -12.11 -1.06
N MET A 118 -10.67 -12.31 -0.09
CA MET A 118 -9.81 -11.28 0.48
C MET A 118 -8.99 -10.52 -0.57
N LEU A 119 -8.35 -11.23 -1.51
CA LEU A 119 -7.49 -10.62 -2.51
C LEU A 119 -8.27 -9.74 -3.47
N ASP A 120 -9.33 -10.29 -4.06
CA ASP A 120 -10.16 -9.57 -5.03
C ASP A 120 -10.83 -8.36 -4.38
N HIS A 121 -11.27 -8.52 -3.14
CA HIS A 121 -11.89 -7.45 -2.37
C HIS A 121 -10.92 -6.30 -2.07
N ILE A 122 -9.69 -6.59 -1.61
CA ILE A 122 -8.69 -5.55 -1.34
C ILE A 122 -8.32 -4.80 -2.62
N VAL A 123 -8.15 -5.50 -3.75
CA VAL A 123 -7.84 -4.87 -5.03
C VAL A 123 -8.96 -3.89 -5.43
N ALA A 124 -10.22 -4.31 -5.35
CA ALA A 124 -11.35 -3.44 -5.66
C ALA A 124 -11.40 -2.18 -4.77
N LEU A 125 -11.16 -2.32 -3.46
CA LEU A 125 -11.10 -1.20 -2.53
C LEU A 125 -9.97 -0.22 -2.89
N VAL A 126 -8.79 -0.75 -3.21
CA VAL A 126 -7.63 0.06 -3.58
C VAL A 126 -7.87 0.81 -4.88
N GLU A 127 -8.45 0.16 -5.89
CA GLU A 127 -8.81 0.79 -7.16
C GLU A 127 -9.86 1.88 -6.98
N GLN A 128 -10.88 1.62 -6.19
CA GLN A 128 -11.89 2.63 -5.85
C GLN A 128 -11.25 3.83 -5.17
N LYS A 129 -10.39 3.59 -4.18
CA LYS A 129 -9.73 4.68 -3.43
C LYS A 129 -8.78 5.48 -4.31
N ALA A 130 -8.05 4.82 -5.21
CA ALA A 130 -7.20 5.49 -6.19
C ALA A 130 -8.03 6.41 -7.11
N ALA A 131 -9.18 5.94 -7.60
CA ALA A 131 -10.06 6.72 -8.45
C ALA A 131 -10.65 7.95 -7.71
N GLU A 132 -11.01 7.80 -6.42
CA GLU A 132 -11.46 8.91 -5.58
C GLU A 132 -10.37 10.00 -5.48
N ILE A 133 -9.14 9.61 -5.16
CA ILE A 133 -8.00 10.54 -5.02
C ILE A 133 -7.70 11.24 -6.35
N GLU A 134 -7.75 10.51 -7.47
CA GLU A 134 -7.55 11.10 -8.81
C GLU A 134 -8.65 12.10 -9.16
N ALA A 135 -9.91 11.80 -8.82
CA ALA A 135 -11.03 12.70 -9.04
C ALA A 135 -10.90 14.00 -8.21
N GLU A 136 -10.52 13.89 -6.94
CA GLU A 136 -10.27 15.03 -6.06
C GLU A 136 -9.13 15.91 -6.57
N ALA A 137 -8.02 15.30 -7.01
CA ALA A 137 -6.88 16.01 -7.57
C ALA A 137 -7.25 16.77 -8.86
N ASN A 138 -8.06 16.16 -9.72
CA ASN A 138 -8.54 16.80 -10.94
C ASN A 138 -9.47 17.99 -10.67
N TYR A 139 -10.30 17.89 -9.62
CA TYR A 139 -11.20 18.98 -9.20
C TYR A 139 -10.41 20.16 -8.61
N ALA A 140 -9.43 19.89 -7.75
CA ALA A 140 -8.54 20.92 -7.19
C ALA A 140 -7.73 21.65 -8.27
N GLY A 141 -7.16 20.91 -9.23
CA GLY A 141 -6.42 21.50 -10.34
C GLY A 141 -7.26 22.37 -11.29
N HIS A 142 -8.58 22.14 -11.39
CA HIS A 142 -9.48 22.99 -12.15
C HIS A 142 -9.88 24.26 -11.40
N ALA A 143 -9.92 24.23 -10.06
CA ALA A 143 -10.21 25.41 -9.24
C ALA A 143 -9.05 26.42 -9.27
N ASP A 144 -7.80 25.95 -9.18
CA ASP A 144 -6.60 26.81 -9.21
C ASP A 144 -6.31 27.39 -10.62
N ALA A 145 -6.81 26.78 -11.69
CA ALA A 145 -6.63 27.26 -13.06
C ALA A 145 -7.69 28.31 -13.50
N ALA A 146 -8.71 28.54 -12.67
CA ALA A 146 -9.80 29.47 -12.94
C ALA A 146 -9.64 30.83 -12.23
N GLU A 147 -8.51 31.06 -11.55
CA GLU A 147 -8.15 32.32 -10.88
C GLU A 147 -7.05 33.11 -11.62
#